data_AF-L1L2E1-F1
#
_entry.id   AF-L1L2E1-F1
#
_cell.length_a   1.000
_cell.length_b   1.000
_cell.length_c   1.000
_cell.angle_alpha   90.00
_cell.angle_beta   90.00
_cell.angle_gamma   90.00
#
_symmetry.space_group_name_H-M   'P 1'
#
loop_
_entity.id
_entity.type
_entity.pdbx_description
1 polymer ?
#
loop_
_entity_poly.entity_id
_entity_poly.type
_entity_poly.pdbx_seq_one_letter_code
_entity_poly.pdbx_strand_id
1 'polypeptide(L)'
;MLGSTHGTLTTDSRRARAIACGEHSQQVVHGSPAEAGDVDVSGRPLYAAVPDLDRFFSPESVAVVGASDTEGRPNTGITRQLLAWAERVGARLHPVHPTRQSVFGIPCSPSVADLPEQVDLAVLLVSDPLPVIDELAQAKVKFAVAFASGFAETGADGSAAQQRLAAAVARADGLRLLGPNTNLNAFERFRDDLDGPAIALITQSGHQGRPVFSLQELGVRLSHWAPTGNEADLETADFISYFAERPEVGAIACYIEGLKDGRAFLLAADRAARRGVPVVAVKVGRTETGARTAATHTGKLTGADAVVDAAMRQFGVIRVDGLDELQDTATLLARAARPT
;
A
#
# COMPACT_ATOMS: atom_id res chain seq x y z
N MET A 1 34.98 52.14 42.37
CA MET A 1 35.54 52.17 41.01
C MET A 1 34.99 50.94 40.29
N LEU A 2 33.81 50.99 39.66
CA LEU A 2 33.51 51.54 38.32
C LEU A 2 34.45 51.02 37.22
N GLY A 3 33.87 50.28 36.28
CA GLY A 3 34.52 49.79 35.06
C GLY A 3 33.56 48.94 34.21
N SER A 4 32.48 49.56 33.72
CA SER A 4 31.56 49.01 32.71
C SER A 4 32.25 48.98 31.34
N THR A 5 32.09 47.91 30.57
CA THR A 5 32.31 47.92 29.11
C THR A 5 31.04 47.43 28.41
N HIS A 6 30.31 48.40 27.86
CA HIS A 6 29.22 48.20 26.91
C HIS A 6 29.79 47.78 25.56
N GLY A 7 29.37 46.62 25.04
CA GLY A 7 29.54 46.25 23.64
C GLY A 7 28.31 46.69 22.84
N THR A 8 28.50 47.66 21.96
CA THR A 8 27.51 48.18 21.01
C THR A 8 27.10 47.14 19.97
N LEU A 9 25.79 46.84 19.90
CA LEU A 9 25.16 46.17 18.76
C LEU A 9 25.10 47.14 17.57
N THR A 10 25.87 46.90 16.53
CA THR A 10 25.68 47.56 15.23
C THR A 10 24.62 46.79 14.44
N THR A 11 23.41 47.33 14.39
CA THR A 11 22.37 46.91 13.44
C THR A 11 22.72 47.46 12.06
N ASP A 12 23.20 46.61 11.17
CA ASP A 12 23.39 46.98 9.77
C ASP A 12 22.02 46.96 9.07
N SER A 13 21.37 48.13 9.00
CA SER A 13 20.07 48.31 8.37
C SER A 13 20.22 48.35 6.85
N ARG A 14 20.41 47.18 6.21
CA ARG A 14 20.21 47.06 4.77
C ARG A 14 18.71 47.06 4.49
N ARG A 15 18.18 48.22 4.08
CA ARG A 15 16.82 48.39 3.56
C ARG A 15 16.61 47.43 2.39
N ALA A 16 15.83 46.37 2.58
CA ALA A 16 15.23 45.64 1.47
C ALA A 16 14.32 46.62 0.71
N ARG A 17 14.66 46.93 -0.54
CA ARG A 17 13.78 47.67 -1.45
C ARG A 17 12.61 46.75 -1.78
N ALA A 18 11.46 47.00 -1.16
CA ALA A 18 10.18 46.53 -1.67
C ALA A 18 9.93 47.28 -2.99
N ILE A 19 10.01 46.56 -4.11
CA ILE A 19 9.56 47.10 -5.39
C ILE A 19 8.04 47.00 -5.37
N ALA A 20 7.38 48.13 -5.12
CA ALA A 20 5.95 48.27 -5.30
C ALA A 20 5.66 48.25 -6.81
N CYS A 21 5.27 47.09 -7.33
CA CYS A 21 4.68 46.98 -8.66
C CYS A 21 3.17 47.15 -8.52
N GLY A 22 2.69 48.33 -8.93
CA GLY A 22 1.40 48.59 -9.57
C GLY A 22 0.13 47.98 -8.98
N GLU A 23 -0.80 48.86 -8.60
CA GLU A 23 -2.22 48.54 -8.38
C GLU A 23 -2.87 48.02 -9.67
N HIS A 24 -2.70 46.74 -9.93
CA HIS A 24 -3.71 45.90 -10.56
C HIS A 24 -3.58 44.55 -9.88
N SER A 25 -4.63 44.11 -9.19
CA SER A 25 -4.77 42.68 -8.88
C SER A 25 -4.83 41.99 -10.24
N GLN A 26 -3.69 41.48 -10.73
CA GLN A 26 -3.75 40.39 -11.69
C GLN A 26 -4.65 39.37 -11.04
N GLN A 27 -5.72 38.97 -11.74
CA GLN A 27 -6.55 37.86 -11.32
C GLN A 27 -5.61 36.79 -10.80
N VAL A 28 -5.65 36.57 -9.48
CA VAL A 28 -5.14 35.31 -8.95
C VAL A 28 -5.92 34.31 -9.76
N VAL A 29 -5.24 33.56 -10.61
CA VAL A 29 -5.84 32.43 -11.28
C VAL A 29 -6.15 31.49 -10.14
N HIS A 30 -7.33 31.67 -9.53
CA HIS A 30 -8.02 30.62 -8.83
C HIS A 30 -8.24 29.60 -9.94
N GLY A 31 -7.26 28.72 -10.13
CA GLY A 31 -7.44 27.56 -10.97
C GLY A 31 -8.71 26.91 -10.47
N SER A 32 -9.67 26.70 -11.37
CA SER A 32 -10.78 25.82 -11.06
C SER A 32 -10.20 24.53 -10.48
N PRO A 33 -10.79 23.97 -9.40
CA PRO A 33 -10.40 22.65 -8.95
C PRO A 33 -10.43 21.73 -10.15
N ALA A 34 -9.32 21.05 -10.43
CA ALA A 34 -9.28 20.17 -11.58
C ALA A 34 -10.40 19.11 -11.46
N GLU A 35 -11.01 18.76 -12.58
CA GLU A 35 -12.09 17.79 -12.69
C GLU A 35 -11.58 16.42 -13.16
N ALA A 36 -12.43 15.41 -13.04
CA ALA A 36 -12.12 14.07 -13.53
C ALA A 36 -11.93 14.10 -15.05
N GLY A 37 -10.71 13.83 -15.52
CA GLY A 37 -10.33 13.90 -16.94
C GLY A 37 -9.35 15.01 -17.26
N ASP A 38 -9.11 15.95 -16.35
CA ASP A 38 -8.09 16.98 -16.56
C ASP A 38 -6.69 16.38 -16.64
N VAL A 39 -5.86 17.01 -17.47
CA VAL A 39 -4.47 16.62 -17.70
C VAL A 39 -3.53 17.76 -17.33
N ASP A 40 -2.32 17.41 -16.91
CA ASP A 40 -1.25 18.38 -16.73
C ASP A 40 -0.70 18.87 -18.07
N VAL A 41 0.25 19.81 -18.03
CA VAL A 41 0.93 20.36 -19.22
C VAL A 41 1.66 19.31 -20.06
N SER A 42 1.89 18.11 -19.51
CA SER A 42 2.47 16.96 -20.23
C SER A 42 1.42 16.00 -20.79
N GLY A 43 0.13 16.32 -20.70
CA GLY A 43 -0.98 15.49 -21.17
C GLY A 43 -1.28 14.30 -20.25
N ARG A 44 -0.74 14.26 -19.02
CA ARG A 44 -0.97 13.16 -18.07
C ARG A 44 -2.13 13.49 -17.13
N PRO A 45 -2.98 12.53 -16.76
CA PRO A 45 -4.13 12.77 -15.87
C PRO A 45 -3.73 13.42 -14.54
N LEU A 46 -4.49 14.43 -14.10
CA LEU A 46 -4.35 15.09 -12.80
C LEU A 46 -4.97 14.29 -11.65
N TYR A 47 -5.74 13.25 -11.96
CA TYR A 47 -6.31 12.32 -10.99
C TYR A 47 -6.08 10.88 -11.44
N ALA A 48 -5.67 10.02 -10.51
CA ALA A 48 -5.63 8.58 -10.74
C ALA A 48 -7.04 8.00 -10.62
N ALA A 49 -7.39 6.96 -11.37
CA ALA A 49 -8.61 6.20 -11.08
C ALA A 49 -8.51 5.59 -9.66
N VAL A 50 -9.65 5.43 -8.97
CA VAL A 50 -9.68 4.64 -7.73
C VAL A 50 -9.87 3.18 -8.15
N PRO A 51 -8.94 2.27 -7.82
CA PRO A 51 -9.17 0.85 -8.08
C PRO A 51 -10.33 0.37 -7.21
N ASP A 52 -11.26 -0.36 -7.81
CA ASP A 52 -12.27 -1.11 -7.04
C ASP A 52 -11.57 -2.33 -6.42
N LEU A 53 -11.37 -2.29 -5.11
CA LEU A 53 -10.75 -3.37 -4.33
C LEU A 53 -11.76 -4.05 -3.38
N ASP A 54 -13.06 -3.81 -3.55
CA ASP A 54 -14.09 -4.34 -2.65
C ASP A 54 -14.04 -5.89 -2.67
N ARG A 55 -13.92 -6.48 -3.85
CA ARG A 55 -13.82 -7.94 -4.03
C ARG A 55 -12.46 -8.54 -3.62
N PHE A 56 -11.44 -7.71 -3.45
CA PHE A 56 -10.17 -8.16 -2.88
C PHE A 56 -10.29 -8.35 -1.36
N PHE A 57 -10.88 -7.37 -0.65
CA PHE A 57 -11.03 -7.42 0.80
C PHE A 57 -12.26 -8.22 1.27
N SER A 58 -13.28 -8.36 0.41
CA SER A 58 -14.51 -9.12 0.67
C SER A 58 -14.87 -10.03 -0.51
N PRO A 59 -14.04 -11.05 -0.83
CA PRO A 59 -14.36 -12.01 -1.87
C PRO A 59 -15.47 -12.96 -1.43
N GLU A 60 -16.33 -13.37 -2.35
CA GLU A 60 -17.33 -14.42 -2.09
C GLU A 60 -16.78 -15.83 -2.32
N SER A 61 -15.80 -15.95 -3.22
CA SER A 61 -15.21 -17.22 -3.63
C SER A 61 -13.71 -17.09 -3.86
N VAL A 62 -12.93 -18.00 -3.28
CA VAL A 62 -11.47 -17.97 -3.22
C VAL A 62 -10.86 -19.29 -3.68
N ALA A 63 -9.93 -19.23 -4.63
CA ALA A 63 -9.10 -20.37 -5.01
C ALA A 63 -7.78 -20.37 -4.23
N VAL A 64 -7.33 -21.53 -3.75
CA VAL A 64 -5.98 -21.69 -3.15
C VAL A 64 -5.15 -22.59 -4.04
N VAL A 65 -4.32 -21.99 -4.90
CA VAL A 65 -3.46 -22.69 -5.85
C VAL A 65 -2.20 -23.19 -5.14
N GLY A 66 -1.90 -24.48 -5.23
CA GLY A 66 -0.85 -25.11 -4.44
C GLY A 66 -1.30 -25.46 -3.02
N ALA A 67 -2.61 -25.61 -2.81
CA ALA A 67 -3.18 -26.05 -1.54
C ALA A 67 -2.59 -27.40 -1.10
N SER A 68 -2.38 -27.54 0.21
CA SER A 68 -1.80 -28.74 0.81
C SER A 68 -2.37 -28.98 2.20
N ASP A 69 -2.52 -30.25 2.55
CA ASP A 69 -2.79 -30.75 3.91
C ASP A 69 -1.64 -31.64 4.42
N THR A 70 -0.56 -31.79 3.64
CA THR A 70 0.61 -32.58 4.04
C THR A 70 1.34 -31.93 5.20
N GLU A 71 1.45 -32.67 6.30
CA GLU A 71 2.11 -32.20 7.52
C GLU A 71 3.57 -31.74 7.25
N GLY A 72 4.00 -30.69 7.95
CA GLY A 72 5.34 -30.13 7.82
C GLY A 72 5.60 -29.25 6.61
N ARG A 73 4.64 -29.07 5.68
CA ARG A 73 4.79 -28.11 4.56
C ARG A 73 4.30 -26.71 4.91
N PRO A 74 5.01 -25.63 4.52
CA PRO A 74 4.54 -24.25 4.71
C PRO A 74 3.13 -24.00 4.14
N ASN A 75 2.86 -24.52 2.93
CA ASN A 75 1.55 -24.41 2.28
C ASN A 75 0.41 -24.96 3.13
N THR A 76 0.67 -25.96 3.97
CA THR A 76 -0.33 -26.57 4.84
C THR A 76 -0.78 -25.63 5.96
N GLY A 77 0.16 -24.85 6.52
CA GLY A 77 -0.16 -23.81 7.49
C GLY A 77 -1.01 -22.70 6.86
N ILE A 78 -0.58 -22.22 5.69
CA ILE A 78 -1.25 -21.13 4.96
C ILE A 78 -2.66 -21.55 4.48
N THR A 79 -2.79 -22.75 3.90
CA THR A 79 -4.09 -23.30 3.47
C THR A 79 -5.06 -23.40 4.65
N ARG A 80 -4.59 -23.87 5.82
CA ARG A 80 -5.41 -23.96 7.03
C ARG A 80 -5.86 -22.58 7.54
N GLN A 81 -4.99 -21.58 7.50
CA GLN A 81 -5.34 -20.21 7.89
C GLN A 81 -6.40 -19.62 6.96
N LEU A 82 -6.26 -19.83 5.65
CA LEU A 82 -7.24 -19.40 4.66
C LEU A 82 -8.59 -20.10 4.83
N LEU A 83 -8.62 -21.39 5.15
CA LEU A 83 -9.86 -22.10 5.46
C LEU A 83 -10.57 -21.51 6.67
N ALA A 84 -9.85 -21.29 7.77
CA ALA A 84 -10.42 -20.68 8.97
C ALA A 84 -10.88 -19.23 8.74
N TRP A 85 -10.15 -18.47 7.91
CA TRP A 85 -10.58 -17.14 7.51
C TRP A 85 -11.85 -17.18 6.65
N ALA A 86 -11.89 -18.04 5.63
CA ALA A 86 -13.01 -18.17 4.70
C ALA A 86 -14.30 -18.57 5.44
N GLU A 87 -14.22 -19.53 6.35
CA GLU A 87 -15.33 -19.91 7.23
C GLU A 87 -15.85 -18.72 8.04
N ARG A 88 -14.94 -17.94 8.64
CA ARG A 88 -15.29 -16.78 9.47
C ARG A 88 -15.99 -15.68 8.67
N VAL A 89 -15.57 -15.43 7.43
CA VAL A 89 -16.14 -14.35 6.60
C VAL A 89 -17.25 -14.83 5.66
N GLY A 90 -17.58 -16.13 5.68
CA GLY A 90 -18.59 -16.72 4.81
C GLY A 90 -18.18 -16.84 3.33
N ALA A 91 -16.89 -16.83 3.03
CA ALA A 91 -16.37 -17.04 1.68
C ALA A 91 -16.28 -18.54 1.36
N ARG A 92 -16.57 -18.90 0.10
CA ARG A 92 -16.34 -20.26 -0.40
C ARG A 92 -14.87 -20.41 -0.74
N LEU A 93 -14.24 -21.51 -0.32
CA LEU A 93 -12.83 -21.76 -0.59
C LEU A 93 -12.63 -23.07 -1.35
N HIS A 94 -11.90 -22.96 -2.46
CA HIS A 94 -11.64 -24.05 -3.38
C HIS A 94 -10.13 -24.36 -3.43
N PRO A 95 -9.68 -25.53 -2.94
CA PRO A 95 -8.29 -25.94 -3.10
C PRO A 95 -8.02 -26.34 -4.56
N VAL A 96 -6.90 -25.87 -5.10
CA VAL A 96 -6.46 -26.17 -6.47
C VAL A 96 -5.07 -26.79 -6.44
N HIS A 97 -4.96 -28.00 -7.01
CA HIS A 97 -3.70 -28.75 -7.09
C HIS A 97 -3.78 -29.83 -8.18
N PRO A 98 -2.78 -29.93 -9.07
CA PRO A 98 -2.87 -30.74 -10.30
C PRO A 98 -3.11 -32.25 -10.07
N THR A 99 -2.64 -32.78 -8.94
CA THR A 99 -2.66 -34.23 -8.66
C THR A 99 -3.46 -34.65 -7.42
N ARG A 100 -3.96 -33.71 -6.62
CA ARG A 100 -4.68 -34.06 -5.39
C ARG A 100 -6.17 -34.14 -5.66
N GLN A 101 -6.83 -35.13 -5.09
CA GLN A 101 -8.30 -35.25 -5.18
C GLN A 101 -9.02 -34.46 -4.08
N SER A 102 -8.36 -34.24 -2.93
CA SER A 102 -8.88 -33.44 -1.83
C SER A 102 -7.77 -32.79 -1.01
N VAL A 103 -8.08 -31.71 -0.32
CA VAL A 103 -7.22 -31.06 0.69
C VAL A 103 -8.07 -30.74 1.91
N PHE A 104 -7.68 -31.24 3.09
CA PHE A 104 -8.48 -31.13 4.32
C PHE A 104 -9.93 -31.65 4.16
N GLY A 105 -10.12 -32.69 3.33
CA GLY A 105 -11.44 -33.26 3.04
C GLY A 105 -12.29 -32.46 2.04
N ILE A 106 -11.83 -31.32 1.56
CA ILE A 106 -12.51 -30.50 0.56
C ILE A 106 -12.08 -30.98 -0.84
N PRO A 107 -13.01 -31.21 -1.78
CA PRO A 107 -12.68 -31.56 -3.16
C PRO A 107 -11.69 -30.59 -3.79
N CYS A 108 -10.65 -31.11 -4.43
CA CYS A 108 -9.59 -30.32 -5.02
C CYS A 108 -9.67 -30.39 -6.55
N SER A 109 -9.76 -29.23 -7.20
CA SER A 109 -9.74 -29.15 -8.66
C SER A 109 -8.31 -29.14 -9.19
N PRO A 110 -8.05 -29.75 -10.36
CA PRO A 110 -6.70 -29.80 -10.93
C PRO A 110 -6.23 -28.43 -11.45
N SER A 111 -7.16 -27.58 -11.87
CA SER A 111 -6.92 -26.19 -12.28
C SER A 111 -8.03 -25.26 -11.80
N VAL A 112 -7.79 -23.95 -11.85
CA VAL A 112 -8.77 -22.89 -11.59
C VAL A 112 -9.89 -22.92 -12.64
N ALA A 113 -9.58 -23.32 -13.88
CA ALA A 113 -10.58 -23.47 -14.94
C ALA A 113 -11.59 -24.61 -14.67
N ASP A 114 -11.22 -25.58 -13.84
CA ASP A 114 -12.07 -26.71 -13.44
C ASP A 114 -12.90 -26.43 -12.17
N LEU A 115 -12.92 -25.18 -11.71
CA LEU A 115 -13.73 -24.80 -10.56
C LEU A 115 -15.22 -24.74 -10.92
N PRO A 116 -16.11 -25.09 -9.98
CA PRO A 116 -17.55 -25.12 -10.23
C PRO A 116 -18.17 -23.72 -10.35
N GLU A 117 -17.41 -22.68 -10.04
CA GLU A 117 -17.84 -21.29 -10.06
C GLU A 117 -16.67 -20.34 -10.37
N GLN A 118 -17.01 -19.12 -10.76
CA GLN A 118 -16.03 -18.05 -10.88
C GLN A 118 -15.50 -17.64 -9.50
N VAL A 119 -14.19 -17.44 -9.39
CA VAL A 119 -13.55 -16.98 -8.14
C VAL A 119 -13.20 -15.50 -8.22
N ASP A 120 -13.40 -14.78 -7.12
CA ASP A 120 -13.03 -13.37 -7.00
C ASP A 120 -11.52 -13.23 -6.77
N LEU A 121 -10.94 -14.15 -5.98
CA LEU A 121 -9.58 -14.09 -5.48
C LEU A 121 -8.86 -15.44 -5.63
N ALA A 122 -7.63 -15.43 -6.14
CA ALA A 122 -6.74 -16.58 -6.14
C ALA A 122 -5.52 -16.35 -5.24
N VAL A 123 -5.29 -17.23 -4.26
CA VAL A 123 -4.09 -17.23 -3.43
C VAL A 123 -3.08 -18.24 -3.99
N LEU A 124 -1.92 -17.74 -4.39
CA LEU A 124 -0.90 -18.51 -5.10
C LEU A 124 0.20 -18.96 -4.14
N LEU A 125 0.18 -20.26 -3.80
CA LEU A 125 1.17 -20.96 -2.97
C LEU A 125 2.11 -21.82 -3.82
N VAL A 126 2.48 -21.31 -4.99
CA VAL A 126 3.40 -21.95 -5.93
C VAL A 126 4.70 -21.15 -6.01
N SER A 127 5.82 -21.82 -6.29
CA SER A 127 7.12 -21.16 -6.39
C SER A 127 7.23 -20.21 -7.59
N ASP A 128 6.58 -20.57 -8.70
CA ASP A 128 6.50 -19.72 -9.90
C ASP A 128 5.04 -19.40 -10.20
N PRO A 129 4.57 -18.17 -9.93
CA PRO A 129 3.21 -17.75 -10.24
C PRO A 129 3.00 -17.45 -11.73
N LEU A 130 4.06 -17.29 -12.53
CA LEU A 130 3.96 -16.83 -13.92
C LEU A 130 3.06 -17.73 -14.79
N PRO A 131 3.15 -19.08 -14.75
CA PRO A 131 2.28 -19.95 -15.55
C PRO A 131 0.80 -19.88 -15.12
N VAL A 132 0.54 -19.50 -13.88
CA VAL A 132 -0.82 -19.44 -13.31
C VAL A 132 -1.54 -18.16 -13.74
N ILE A 133 -0.81 -17.07 -14.02
CA ILE A 133 -1.42 -15.78 -14.40
C ILE A 133 -2.33 -15.90 -15.64
N ASP A 134 -1.88 -16.59 -16.68
CA ASP A 134 -2.67 -16.75 -17.92
C ASP A 134 -3.93 -17.57 -17.68
N GLU A 135 -3.85 -18.60 -16.83
CA GLU A 135 -4.99 -19.43 -16.42
C GLU A 135 -6.03 -18.61 -15.64
N LEU A 136 -5.57 -17.79 -14.69
CA LEU A 136 -6.45 -16.89 -13.92
C LEU A 136 -7.18 -15.89 -14.82
N ALA A 137 -6.47 -15.33 -15.80
CA ALA A 137 -7.04 -14.39 -16.76
C ALA A 137 -8.16 -15.06 -17.59
N GLN A 138 -7.92 -16.28 -18.08
CA GLN A 138 -8.91 -17.06 -18.82
C GLN A 138 -10.13 -17.42 -17.96
N ALA A 139 -9.90 -17.76 -16.69
CA ALA A 139 -10.95 -18.00 -15.70
C ALA A 139 -11.63 -16.71 -15.20
N LYS A 140 -11.20 -15.53 -15.69
CA LYS A 140 -11.73 -14.21 -15.31
C LYS A 140 -11.68 -13.95 -13.81
N VAL A 141 -10.60 -14.39 -13.16
CA VAL A 141 -10.32 -14.07 -11.77
C VAL A 141 -9.92 -12.61 -11.66
N LYS A 142 -10.48 -11.89 -10.68
CA LYS A 142 -10.25 -10.44 -10.52
C LYS A 142 -8.95 -10.15 -9.80
N PHE A 143 -8.63 -10.92 -8.76
CA PHE A 143 -7.47 -10.68 -7.91
C PHE A 143 -6.64 -11.93 -7.70
N ALA A 144 -5.33 -11.75 -7.66
CA ALA A 144 -4.37 -12.75 -7.22
C ALA A 144 -3.49 -12.22 -6.08
N VAL A 145 -3.05 -13.12 -5.20
CA VAL A 145 -2.04 -12.84 -4.16
C VAL A 145 -0.90 -13.83 -4.34
N ALA A 146 0.30 -13.34 -4.66
CA ALA A 146 1.47 -14.19 -4.85
C ALA A 146 2.39 -14.18 -3.62
N PHE A 147 2.51 -15.35 -2.98
CA PHE A 147 3.34 -15.52 -1.78
C PHE A 147 4.82 -15.77 -2.08
N ALA A 148 5.12 -16.21 -3.31
CA ALA A 148 6.47 -16.59 -3.69
C ALA A 148 7.48 -15.45 -3.47
N SER A 149 8.59 -15.78 -2.83
CA SER A 149 9.84 -15.01 -2.85
C SER A 149 10.70 -15.45 -4.04
N GLY A 150 11.87 -14.84 -4.23
CA GLY A 150 12.75 -15.06 -5.39
C GLY A 150 12.66 -13.97 -6.45
N PHE A 151 12.09 -12.80 -6.13
CA PHE A 151 11.82 -11.71 -7.06
C PHE A 151 12.78 -10.54 -6.83
N ALA A 152 12.35 -9.30 -7.03
CA ALA A 152 13.23 -8.11 -6.99
C ALA A 152 14.09 -8.01 -5.72
N GLU A 153 13.69 -8.65 -4.63
CA GLU A 153 14.45 -8.72 -3.37
C GLU A 153 15.71 -9.58 -3.42
N THR A 154 15.89 -10.38 -4.47
CA THR A 154 17.03 -11.30 -4.66
C THR A 154 18.06 -10.79 -5.68
N GLY A 155 17.92 -9.56 -6.16
CA GLY A 155 18.87 -8.93 -7.08
C GLY A 155 18.43 -8.97 -8.55
N ALA A 156 19.40 -8.99 -9.47
CA ALA A 156 19.13 -8.77 -10.90
C ALA A 156 18.23 -9.85 -11.53
N ASP A 157 18.49 -11.13 -11.28
CA ASP A 157 17.71 -12.23 -11.83
C ASP A 157 16.27 -12.23 -11.31
N GLY A 158 16.10 -11.96 -10.02
CA GLY A 158 14.79 -11.82 -9.40
C GLY A 158 14.04 -10.58 -9.87
N SER A 159 14.73 -9.46 -10.13
CA SER A 159 14.14 -8.28 -10.77
C SER A 159 13.65 -8.59 -12.18
N ALA A 160 14.42 -9.33 -12.98
CA ALA A 160 14.00 -9.81 -14.29
C ALA A 160 12.80 -10.77 -14.21
N ALA A 161 12.75 -11.65 -13.19
CA ALA A 161 11.58 -12.49 -12.92
C ALA A 161 10.34 -11.64 -12.58
N GLN A 162 10.49 -10.61 -11.75
CA GLN A 162 9.39 -9.71 -11.40
C GLN A 162 8.89 -8.92 -12.60
N GLN A 163 9.78 -8.46 -13.49
CA GLN A 163 9.38 -7.77 -14.71
C GLN A 163 8.57 -8.69 -15.64
N ARG A 164 8.96 -9.97 -15.76
CA ARG A 164 8.17 -10.96 -16.52
C ARG A 164 6.79 -11.17 -15.90
N LEU A 165 6.71 -11.27 -14.57
CA LEU A 165 5.45 -11.40 -13.84
C LEU A 165 4.56 -10.17 -14.04
N ALA A 166 5.09 -8.96 -13.83
CA ALA A 166 4.37 -7.71 -14.04
C ALA A 166 3.87 -7.58 -15.50
N ALA A 167 4.70 -7.96 -16.48
CA ALA A 167 4.30 -7.96 -17.88
C ALA A 167 3.20 -8.97 -18.20
N ALA A 168 3.17 -10.13 -17.52
CA ALA A 168 2.09 -11.10 -17.67
C ALA A 168 0.78 -10.55 -17.08
N VAL A 169 0.81 -10.00 -15.87
CA VAL A 169 -0.37 -9.38 -15.23
C VAL A 169 -0.89 -8.22 -16.07
N ALA A 170 -0.02 -7.37 -16.62
CA ALA A 170 -0.42 -6.26 -17.47
C ALA A 170 -1.12 -6.69 -18.78
N ARG A 171 -0.89 -7.92 -19.25
CA ARG A 171 -1.61 -8.48 -20.42
C ARG A 171 -2.87 -9.25 -20.02
N ALA A 172 -3.01 -9.61 -18.75
CA ALA A 172 -4.15 -10.35 -18.21
C ALA A 172 -5.30 -9.37 -17.92
N ASP A 173 -6.13 -9.11 -18.93
CA ASP A 173 -7.25 -8.18 -18.81
C ASP A 173 -8.18 -8.54 -17.64
N GLY A 174 -8.46 -7.55 -16.79
CA GLY A 174 -9.30 -7.70 -15.60
C GLY A 174 -8.65 -8.36 -14.38
N LEU A 175 -7.42 -8.87 -14.47
CA LEU A 175 -6.70 -9.46 -13.34
C LEU A 175 -5.76 -8.43 -12.70
N ARG A 176 -5.81 -8.32 -11.36
CA ARG A 176 -4.85 -7.54 -10.55
C ARG A 176 -4.08 -8.44 -9.59
N LEU A 177 -2.84 -8.09 -9.29
CA LEU A 177 -1.94 -8.89 -8.44
C LEU A 177 -1.43 -8.09 -7.24
N LEU A 178 -1.62 -8.65 -6.04
CA LEU A 178 -0.91 -8.24 -4.83
C LEU A 178 0.38 -9.06 -4.66
N GLY A 179 1.48 -8.37 -4.36
CA GLY A 179 2.81 -8.97 -4.20
C GLY A 179 3.68 -8.84 -5.46
N PRO A 180 4.54 -9.83 -5.78
CA PRO A 180 4.80 -11.06 -5.02
C PRO A 180 5.51 -10.78 -3.69
N ASN A 181 6.00 -11.82 -3.02
CA ASN A 181 6.68 -11.72 -1.73
C ASN A 181 5.84 -10.97 -0.69
N THR A 182 4.57 -11.35 -0.59
CA THR A 182 3.63 -10.82 0.41
C THR A 182 3.16 -11.94 1.37
N ASN A 183 2.25 -11.62 2.27
CA ASN A 183 1.72 -12.52 3.28
C ASN A 183 0.19 -12.42 3.42
N LEU A 184 -0.37 -13.12 4.43
CA LEU A 184 -1.81 -13.19 4.69
C LEU A 184 -2.37 -12.01 5.49
N ASN A 185 -1.60 -10.95 5.77
CA ASN A 185 -2.03 -9.92 6.72
C ASN A 185 -3.35 -9.22 6.34
N ALA A 186 -3.68 -9.15 5.04
CA ALA A 186 -4.97 -8.64 4.56
C ALA A 186 -6.18 -9.43 5.03
N PHE A 187 -5.97 -10.69 5.43
CA PHE A 187 -7.01 -11.64 5.84
C PHE A 187 -6.98 -11.93 7.35
N GLU A 188 -6.21 -11.15 8.12
CA GLU A 188 -6.19 -11.28 9.57
C GLU A 188 -7.53 -10.90 10.22
N ARG A 189 -7.69 -11.29 11.49
CA ARG A 189 -8.87 -10.94 12.26
C ARG A 189 -8.68 -9.58 12.91
N PHE A 190 -9.46 -8.61 12.47
CA PHE A 190 -9.61 -7.32 13.14
C PHE A 190 -10.60 -7.45 14.30
N ARG A 191 -10.45 -6.60 15.33
CA ARG A 191 -11.44 -6.44 16.40
C ARG A 191 -12.66 -5.70 15.88
N ASP A 192 -13.83 -6.30 16.05
CA ASP A 192 -15.14 -5.77 15.66
C ASP A 192 -15.86 -5.05 16.81
N ASP A 193 -15.31 -5.09 18.02
CA ASP A 193 -15.85 -4.48 19.24
C ASP A 193 -15.28 -3.08 19.54
N LEU A 194 -14.52 -2.50 18.61
CA LEU A 194 -13.92 -1.16 18.74
C LEU A 194 -14.67 -0.14 17.89
N ASP A 195 -14.99 1.00 18.52
CA ASP A 195 -15.73 2.10 17.90
C ASP A 195 -14.82 3.23 17.36
N GLY A 196 -15.42 4.12 16.58
CA GLY A 196 -14.78 5.33 16.05
C GLY A 196 -14.03 5.11 14.73
N PRO A 197 -13.36 6.14 14.21
CA PRO A 197 -12.62 6.02 12.96
C PRO A 197 -11.42 5.06 13.11
N ALA A 198 -11.18 4.27 12.08
CA ALA A 198 -10.17 3.23 12.04
C ALA A 198 -8.90 3.70 11.33
N ILE A 199 -7.76 3.10 11.70
CA ILE A 199 -6.54 3.16 10.91
C ILE A 199 -6.63 2.10 9.79
N ALA A 200 -6.33 2.49 8.56
CA ALA A 200 -6.02 1.56 7.48
C ALA A 200 -4.50 1.45 7.30
N LEU A 201 -3.96 0.24 7.26
CA LEU A 201 -2.53 -0.02 7.29
C LEU A 201 -2.03 -0.48 5.91
N ILE A 202 -0.91 0.08 5.44
CA ILE A 202 -0.24 -0.33 4.21
C ILE A 202 1.23 -0.59 4.53
N THR A 203 1.75 -1.78 4.20
CA THR A 203 3.15 -2.12 4.51
C THR A 203 3.79 -2.92 3.40
N GLN A 204 4.95 -2.48 2.91
CA GLN A 204 5.77 -3.28 1.99
C GLN A 204 6.40 -4.49 2.70
N SER A 205 6.83 -4.32 3.96
CA SER A 205 7.26 -5.43 4.80
C SER A 205 6.14 -5.92 5.70
N GLY A 206 5.76 -7.18 5.56
CA GLY A 206 4.68 -7.80 6.32
C GLY A 206 4.89 -7.84 7.85
N HIS A 207 6.14 -7.81 8.32
CA HIS A 207 6.44 -7.81 9.76
C HIS A 207 6.34 -6.41 10.39
N GLN A 208 6.64 -5.36 9.61
CA GLN A 208 6.78 -4.00 10.14
C GLN A 208 5.44 -3.35 10.49
N GLY A 209 4.32 -3.90 10.02
CA GLY A 209 2.98 -3.44 10.43
C GLY A 209 2.48 -4.02 11.76
N ARG A 210 3.16 -5.03 12.32
CA ARG A 210 2.68 -5.72 13.52
C ARG A 210 2.54 -4.78 14.75
N PRO A 211 3.47 -3.85 15.03
CA PRO A 211 3.30 -2.89 16.13
C PRO A 211 2.05 -2.01 15.99
N VAL A 212 1.74 -1.55 14.77
CA VAL A 212 0.50 -0.79 14.49
C VAL A 212 -0.73 -1.69 14.65
N PHE A 213 -0.67 -2.93 14.16
CA PHE A 213 -1.79 -3.88 14.25
C PHE A 213 -2.15 -4.25 15.70
N SER A 214 -1.14 -4.35 16.58
CA SER A 214 -1.32 -4.64 18.00
C SER A 214 -1.96 -3.49 18.79
N LEU A 215 -2.06 -2.27 18.23
CA LEU A 215 -2.76 -1.15 18.89
C LEU A 215 -4.25 -1.45 19.17
N GLN A 216 -4.83 -2.45 18.50
CA GLN A 216 -6.17 -2.96 18.81
C GLN A 216 -6.30 -3.46 20.26
N GLU A 217 -5.22 -3.93 20.88
CA GLU A 217 -5.19 -4.30 22.29
C GLU A 217 -5.30 -3.08 23.21
N LEU A 218 -4.87 -1.91 22.72
CA LEU A 218 -5.00 -0.60 23.37
C LEU A 218 -6.27 0.15 22.94
N GLY A 219 -7.21 -0.55 22.31
CA GLY A 219 -8.51 -0.03 21.88
C GLY A 219 -8.47 0.80 20.60
N VAL A 220 -7.35 0.84 19.86
CA VAL A 220 -7.26 1.53 18.57
C VAL A 220 -7.86 0.67 17.48
N ARG A 221 -8.92 1.18 16.84
CA ARG A 221 -9.60 0.47 15.78
C ARG A 221 -8.75 0.46 14.51
N LEU A 222 -8.62 -0.70 13.89
CA LEU A 222 -8.06 -0.88 12.55
C LEU A 222 -9.13 -1.50 11.64
N SER A 223 -9.12 -1.16 10.35
CA SER A 223 -10.13 -1.63 9.39
C SER A 223 -9.55 -2.53 8.30
N HIS A 224 -8.36 -2.20 7.80
CA HIS A 224 -7.74 -2.87 6.67
C HIS A 224 -6.24 -2.99 6.86
N TRP A 225 -5.64 -4.00 6.23
CA TRP A 225 -4.19 -4.10 6.08
C TRP A 225 -3.85 -4.53 4.65
N ALA A 226 -3.12 -3.70 3.91
CA ALA A 226 -2.55 -4.05 2.62
C ALA A 226 -1.05 -4.39 2.75
N PRO A 227 -0.67 -5.68 2.83
CA PRO A 227 0.72 -6.10 2.74
C PRO A 227 1.13 -6.11 1.26
N THR A 228 1.78 -5.05 0.78
CA THR A 228 2.00 -4.87 -0.66
C THR A 228 3.16 -5.69 -1.21
N GLY A 229 4.10 -6.08 -0.36
CA GLY A 229 5.29 -6.83 -0.76
C GLY A 229 6.07 -6.08 -1.83
N ASN A 230 6.40 -6.77 -2.91
CA ASN A 230 7.25 -6.21 -3.95
C ASN A 230 6.55 -5.22 -4.91
N GLU A 231 5.21 -5.18 -4.95
CA GLU A 231 4.42 -4.29 -5.82
C GLU A 231 4.70 -4.49 -7.33
N ALA A 232 4.59 -5.73 -7.82
CA ALA A 232 4.67 -6.02 -9.24
C ALA A 232 3.52 -5.38 -10.04
N ASP A 233 2.32 -5.32 -9.45
CA ASP A 233 1.13 -4.66 -10.00
C ASP A 233 0.50 -3.70 -9.00
N LEU A 234 -0.28 -4.18 -8.02
CA LEU A 234 -0.92 -3.30 -7.02
C LEU A 234 0.16 -2.69 -6.12
N GLU A 235 0.12 -1.36 -5.99
CA GLU A 235 1.10 -0.57 -5.24
C GLU A 235 0.46 0.15 -4.06
N THR A 236 1.29 0.69 -3.17
CA THR A 236 0.84 1.55 -2.06
C THR A 236 -0.15 2.65 -2.49
N ALA A 237 0.04 3.22 -3.69
CA ALA A 237 -0.84 4.27 -4.22
C ALA A 237 -2.29 3.81 -4.48
N ASP A 238 -2.47 2.56 -4.93
CA ASP A 238 -3.79 1.96 -5.16
C ASP A 238 -4.57 1.87 -3.85
N PHE A 239 -3.91 1.38 -2.80
CA PHE A 239 -4.50 1.22 -1.47
C PHE A 239 -4.77 2.56 -0.77
N ILE A 240 -3.88 3.56 -0.91
CA ILE A 240 -4.16 4.92 -0.41
C ILE A 240 -5.43 5.47 -1.08
N SER A 241 -5.54 5.34 -2.41
CA SER A 241 -6.70 5.82 -3.16
C SER A 241 -7.99 5.12 -2.73
N TYR A 242 -7.94 3.80 -2.54
CA TYR A 242 -9.09 3.02 -2.09
C TYR A 242 -9.50 3.34 -0.65
N PHE A 243 -8.55 3.36 0.29
CA PHE A 243 -8.82 3.63 1.70
C PHE A 243 -9.30 5.06 1.96
N ALA A 244 -8.86 6.04 1.15
CA ALA A 244 -9.34 7.42 1.24
C ALA A 244 -10.86 7.56 0.95
N GLU A 245 -11.47 6.57 0.29
CA GLU A 245 -12.90 6.56 -0.04
C GLU A 245 -13.71 5.70 0.96
N ARG A 246 -13.09 5.16 2.01
CA ARG A 246 -13.77 4.34 3.02
C ARG A 246 -14.26 5.22 4.18
N PRO A 247 -15.58 5.28 4.45
CA PRO A 247 -16.14 6.17 5.46
C PRO A 247 -15.65 5.87 6.89
N GLU A 248 -15.24 4.63 7.16
CA GLU A 248 -14.71 4.19 8.44
C GLU A 248 -13.24 4.54 8.65
N VAL A 249 -12.50 4.95 7.61
CA VAL A 249 -11.05 5.20 7.69
C VAL A 249 -10.81 6.65 8.14
N GLY A 250 -10.25 6.80 9.34
CA GLY A 250 -9.86 8.09 9.91
C GLY A 250 -8.41 8.47 9.64
N ALA A 251 -7.53 7.50 9.37
CA ALA A 251 -6.15 7.74 8.98
C ALA A 251 -5.58 6.55 8.20
N ILE A 252 -4.60 6.79 7.34
CA ILE A 252 -3.85 5.77 6.61
C ILE A 252 -2.41 5.76 7.13
N ALA A 253 -1.94 4.62 7.62
CA ALA A 253 -0.58 4.41 8.10
C ALA A 253 0.23 3.59 7.08
N CYS A 254 1.37 4.12 6.64
CA CYS A 254 2.18 3.51 5.59
C CYS A 254 3.61 3.19 6.06
N TYR A 255 4.09 1.98 5.79
CA TYR A 255 5.51 1.63 5.87
C TYR A 255 6.06 1.38 4.45
N ILE A 256 6.88 2.31 3.96
CA ILE A 256 7.30 2.39 2.56
C ILE A 256 8.83 2.28 2.47
N GLU A 257 9.31 1.24 1.82
CA GLU A 257 10.73 1.01 1.51
C GLU A 257 11.13 1.73 0.21
N GLY A 258 10.27 1.72 -0.80
CA GLY A 258 10.48 2.42 -2.06
C GLY A 258 9.19 2.72 -2.80
N LEU A 259 9.25 3.65 -3.75
CA LEU A 259 8.14 4.03 -4.61
C LEU A 259 8.49 3.64 -6.05
N LYS A 260 7.65 2.84 -6.70
CA LYS A 260 7.81 2.46 -8.11
C LYS A 260 7.25 3.56 -9.01
N ASP A 261 6.01 3.98 -8.79
CA ASP A 261 5.45 5.18 -9.40
C ASP A 261 5.25 6.31 -8.37
N GLY A 262 6.21 7.24 -8.33
CA GLY A 262 6.13 8.42 -7.47
C GLY A 262 4.96 9.35 -7.81
N ARG A 263 4.55 9.44 -9.07
CA ARG A 263 3.40 10.28 -9.47
C ARG A 263 2.11 9.65 -8.94
N ALA A 264 1.91 8.35 -9.15
CA ALA A 264 0.73 7.65 -8.65
C ALA A 264 0.58 7.82 -7.13
N PHE A 265 1.69 7.69 -6.39
CA PHE A 265 1.72 7.94 -4.95
C PHE A 265 1.27 9.35 -4.57
N LEU A 266 1.80 10.39 -5.23
CA LEU A 266 1.43 11.78 -4.96
C LEU A 266 -0.03 12.06 -5.31
N LEU A 267 -0.55 11.52 -6.41
CA LEU A 267 -1.96 11.66 -6.77
C LEU A 267 -2.89 10.96 -5.77
N ALA A 268 -2.49 9.80 -5.24
CA ALA A 268 -3.22 9.12 -4.19
C ALA A 268 -3.21 9.92 -2.87
N ALA A 269 -2.07 10.51 -2.52
CA ALA A 269 -1.95 11.39 -1.36
C ALA A 269 -2.80 12.67 -1.49
N ASP A 270 -2.81 13.32 -2.67
CA ASP A 270 -3.69 14.48 -2.94
C ASP A 270 -5.16 14.11 -2.72
N ARG A 271 -5.58 12.94 -3.23
CA ARG A 271 -6.93 12.43 -3.01
C ARG A 271 -7.23 12.26 -1.53
N ALA A 272 -6.36 11.58 -0.78
CA ALA A 272 -6.55 11.38 0.65
C ALA A 272 -6.68 12.73 1.40
N ALA A 273 -5.83 13.70 1.06
CA ALA A 273 -5.90 15.06 1.62
C ALA A 273 -7.24 15.76 1.31
N ARG A 274 -7.73 15.67 0.06
CA ARG A 274 -9.03 16.22 -0.36
C ARG A 274 -10.23 15.54 0.31
N ARG A 275 -10.14 14.24 0.55
CA ARG A 275 -11.12 13.47 1.35
C ARG A 275 -11.00 13.73 2.84
N GLY A 276 -9.95 14.43 3.25
CA GLY A 276 -9.68 14.74 4.64
C GLY A 276 -9.16 13.57 5.46
N VAL A 277 -8.67 12.51 4.79
CA VAL A 277 -8.07 11.32 5.38
C VAL A 277 -6.55 11.52 5.44
N PRO A 278 -5.95 11.75 6.61
CA PRO A 278 -4.50 11.95 6.74
C PRO A 278 -3.73 10.67 6.40
N VAL A 279 -2.62 10.85 5.67
CA VAL A 279 -1.65 9.79 5.38
C VAL A 279 -0.40 10.02 6.22
N VAL A 280 -0.06 9.06 7.09
CA VAL A 280 1.15 9.07 7.90
C VAL A 280 2.08 7.99 7.37
N ALA A 281 3.35 8.33 7.09
CA ALA A 281 4.26 7.42 6.42
C ALA A 281 5.63 7.35 7.08
N VAL A 282 6.09 6.13 7.35
CA VAL A 282 7.51 5.82 7.50
C VAL A 282 8.08 5.55 6.11
N LYS A 283 8.98 6.42 5.64
CA LYS A 283 9.75 6.17 4.42
C LYS A 283 11.17 5.75 4.79
N VAL A 284 11.46 4.46 4.62
CA VAL A 284 12.75 3.83 4.92
C VAL A 284 13.83 4.35 3.95
N GLY A 285 15.08 4.31 4.39
CA GLY A 285 16.24 4.66 3.57
C GLY A 285 16.53 6.16 3.51
N ARG A 286 16.30 6.88 4.62
CA ARG A 286 16.58 8.33 4.74
C ARG A 286 18.06 8.71 4.61
N THR A 287 18.92 7.90 5.21
CA THR A 287 20.37 8.12 5.15
C THR A 287 20.90 7.58 3.83
N GLU A 288 21.99 8.14 3.31
CA GLU A 288 22.62 7.63 2.08
C GLU A 288 22.96 6.13 2.19
N THR A 289 23.38 5.68 3.37
CA THR A 289 23.60 4.25 3.67
C THR A 289 22.30 3.46 3.65
N GLY A 290 21.24 3.95 4.29
CA GLY A 290 19.93 3.30 4.29
C GLY A 290 19.26 3.28 2.92
N ALA A 291 19.43 4.34 2.12
CA ALA A 291 18.98 4.44 0.74
C ALA A 291 19.68 3.39 -0.12
N ARG A 292 21.00 3.24 0.01
CA ARG A 292 21.77 2.22 -0.71
C ARG A 292 21.34 0.81 -0.31
N THR A 293 21.14 0.54 0.99
CA THR A 293 20.63 -0.75 1.47
C THR A 293 19.22 -1.03 0.97
N ALA A 294 18.30 -0.06 1.03
CA ALA A 294 16.93 -0.20 0.52
C ALA A 294 16.90 -0.37 -1.00
N ALA A 295 17.75 0.33 -1.75
CA ALA A 295 17.89 0.19 -3.19
C ALA A 295 18.37 -1.22 -3.58
N THR A 296 19.36 -1.77 -2.86
CA THR A 296 19.83 -3.15 -3.07
C THR A 296 18.79 -4.21 -2.68
N HIS A 297 17.89 -3.91 -1.74
CA HIS A 297 16.88 -4.84 -1.26
C HIS A 297 15.56 -4.83 -2.04
N THR A 298 15.24 -3.76 -2.79
CA THR A 298 13.91 -3.62 -3.42
C THR A 298 13.95 -3.22 -4.89
N GLY A 299 15.08 -2.75 -5.41
CA GLY A 299 15.22 -2.29 -6.79
C GLY A 299 14.35 -1.07 -7.17
N LYS A 300 13.76 -0.37 -6.18
CA LYS A 300 12.89 0.80 -6.39
C LYS A 300 13.70 2.11 -6.43
N LEU A 301 13.14 3.14 -7.07
CA LEU A 301 13.79 4.45 -7.23
C LEU A 301 14.07 5.08 -5.86
N THR A 302 15.35 5.23 -5.51
CA THR A 302 15.79 6.06 -4.40
C THR A 302 16.13 7.45 -4.93
N GLY A 303 15.12 8.31 -5.07
CA GLY A 303 15.34 9.74 -5.27
C GLY A 303 16.05 10.36 -4.05
N ALA A 304 16.67 11.54 -4.21
CA ALA A 304 17.27 12.24 -3.08
C ALA A 304 16.22 12.43 -1.97
N ASP A 305 16.57 12.08 -0.73
CA ASP A 305 15.60 12.06 0.39
C ASP A 305 14.89 13.41 0.57
N ALA A 306 15.62 14.51 0.39
CA ALA A 306 15.07 15.87 0.44
C ALA A 306 13.99 16.14 -0.62
N VAL A 307 14.09 15.51 -1.81
CA VAL A 307 13.07 15.63 -2.87
C VAL A 307 11.84 14.82 -2.49
N VAL A 308 12.02 13.61 -1.97
CA VAL A 308 10.91 12.77 -1.50
C VAL A 308 10.18 13.46 -0.35
N ASP A 309 10.92 14.03 0.61
CA ASP A 309 10.38 14.77 1.76
C ASP A 309 9.56 15.99 1.32
N ALA A 310 10.15 16.83 0.44
CA ALA A 310 9.46 18.00 -0.09
C ALA A 310 8.18 17.61 -0.85
N ALA A 311 8.23 16.58 -1.68
CA ALA A 311 7.07 16.09 -2.42
C ALA A 311 5.98 15.54 -1.50
N MET A 312 6.35 14.69 -0.52
CA MET A 312 5.40 14.18 0.48
C MET A 312 4.70 15.32 1.22
N ARG A 313 5.46 16.32 1.68
CA ARG A 313 4.92 17.47 2.39
C ARG A 313 3.99 18.32 1.53
N GLN A 314 4.32 18.53 0.25
CA GLN A 314 3.48 19.27 -0.69
C GLN A 314 2.11 18.61 -0.91
N PHE A 315 2.05 17.28 -0.81
CA PHE A 315 0.84 16.48 -1.04
C PHE A 315 0.17 16.03 0.26
N GLY A 316 0.53 16.64 1.40
CA GLY A 316 -0.14 16.42 2.68
C GLY A 316 0.20 15.09 3.37
N VAL A 317 1.27 14.40 2.96
CA VAL A 317 1.76 13.21 3.65
C VAL A 317 2.58 13.64 4.88
N ILE A 318 2.22 13.10 6.04
CA ILE A 318 2.91 13.33 7.31
C ILE A 318 3.97 12.26 7.46
N ARG A 319 5.22 12.63 7.15
CA ARG A 319 6.36 11.72 7.25
C ARG A 319 6.86 11.65 8.70
N VAL A 320 7.09 10.44 9.19
CA VAL A 320 7.57 10.15 10.55
C VAL A 320 8.83 9.26 10.52
N ASP A 321 9.56 9.21 11.63
CA ASP A 321 10.93 8.66 11.69
C ASP A 321 10.99 7.17 12.01
N GLY A 322 9.94 6.63 12.62
CA GLY A 322 9.88 5.22 13.00
C GLY A 322 8.47 4.73 13.25
N LEU A 323 8.36 3.44 13.58
CA LEU A 323 7.07 2.81 13.86
C LEU A 323 6.40 3.37 15.11
N ASP A 324 7.17 3.77 16.14
CA ASP A 324 6.62 4.38 17.35
C ASP A 324 5.88 5.70 17.01
N GLU A 325 6.52 6.59 16.25
CA GLU A 325 5.88 7.82 15.78
C GLU A 325 4.73 7.56 14.81
N LEU A 326 4.82 6.50 13.98
CA LEU A 326 3.72 6.09 13.10
C LEU A 326 2.49 5.70 13.91
N GLN A 327 2.67 4.91 14.96
CA GLN A 327 1.60 4.48 15.86
C GLN A 327 0.94 5.68 16.53
N ASP A 328 1.73 6.55 17.16
CA ASP A 328 1.22 7.71 17.90
C ASP A 328 0.51 8.70 16.98
N THR A 329 1.14 9.04 15.86
CA THR A 329 0.63 10.05 14.92
C THR A 329 -0.62 9.55 14.19
N ALA A 330 -0.63 8.31 13.70
CA ALA A 330 -1.80 7.74 13.03
C ALA A 330 -2.98 7.59 14.01
N THR A 331 -2.72 7.18 15.26
CA THR A 331 -3.77 7.05 16.29
C THR A 331 -4.36 8.40 16.66
N LEU A 332 -3.51 9.42 16.86
CA LEU A 332 -3.94 10.78 17.14
C LEU A 332 -4.82 11.30 16.00
N LEU A 333 -4.35 11.21 14.76
CA LEU A 333 -5.04 11.76 13.61
C LEU A 333 -6.31 11.02 13.23
N ALA A 334 -6.39 9.71 13.48
CA ALA A 334 -7.62 8.96 13.29
C ALA A 334 -8.74 9.42 14.25
N ARG A 335 -8.39 9.85 15.46
CA ARG A 335 -9.36 10.11 16.54
C ARG A 335 -9.62 11.59 16.82
N ALA A 336 -8.63 12.45 16.57
CA ALA A 336 -8.74 13.86 16.89
C ALA A 336 -9.57 14.61 15.83
N ALA A 337 -10.45 15.49 16.30
CA ALA A 337 -11.04 16.49 15.44
C ALA A 337 -9.96 17.49 14.99
N ARG A 338 -10.13 18.06 13.79
CA ARG A 338 -9.27 19.15 13.34
C ARG A 338 -9.37 20.31 14.34
N PRO A 339 -8.24 20.88 14.80
CA PRO A 339 -8.26 22.08 15.63
C PRO A 339 -9.05 23.20 14.94
N THR A 340 -9.93 23.84 15.69
CA THR A 340 -10.73 25.01 15.26
C THR A 340 -9.96 26.30 15.39
#